data_AF-A0A316AS80-F1
#
_entry.id   AF-A0A316AS80-F1
#
_cell.length_a   1.000
_cell.length_b   1.000
_cell.length_c   1.000
_cell.angle_alpha   90.00
_cell.angle_beta   90.00
_cell.angle_gamma   90.00
#
_symmetry.space_group_name_H-M   'P 1'
#
loop_
_entity.id
_entity.type
_entity.pdbx_description
1 polymer ?
#
loop_
_entity_poly.entity_id
_entity_poly.type
_entity_poly.pdbx_seq_one_letter_code
_entity_poly.pdbx_strand_id
1 'polypeptide(L)' 'MKGYMYILKCADESYYTGSTNNLELRFQQHQNGEGANHTKKTSAC' A
#
# COMPACT_ATOMS: atom_id res chain seq x y z
N MET A 1 3.98 17.28 -11.02
CA MET A 1 3.59 15.86 -10.84
C MET A 1 2.84 15.75 -9.52
N LYS A 2 1.66 15.12 -9.46
CA LYS A 2 0.89 14.99 -8.21
C LYS A 2 1.26 13.68 -7.52
N GLY A 3 1.61 13.76 -6.25
CA GLY A 3 1.84 12.61 -5.38
C GLY A 3 0.76 12.54 -4.30
N TYR A 4 0.36 11.33 -3.95
CA TYR A 4 -0.61 11.02 -2.91
C TYR A 4 0.11 10.30 -1.79
N MET A 5 -0.23 10.66 -0.57
CA MET A 5 0.16 9.94 0.64
C MET A 5 -1.08 9.25 1.19
N TYR A 6 -0.93 8.02 1.67
CA TYR A 6 -2.01 7.23 2.25
C TYR A 6 -1.56 6.57 3.55
N ILE A 7 -2.53 6.32 4.42
CA ILE A 7 -2.36 5.62 5.70
C ILE A 7 -3.36 4.46 5.73
N LEU A 8 -2.87 3.26 6.02
CA LEU A 8 -3.70 2.08 6.24
C LEU A 8 -3.65 1.73 7.74
N LYS A 9 -4.80 1.32 8.29
CA LYS A 9 -4.90 0.83 9.65
C LYS A 9 -4.87 -0.69 9.63
N CYS A 10 -3.85 -1.27 10.24
CA CYS A 10 -3.61 -2.69 10.31
C CYS A 10 -4.50 -3.37 11.36
N ALA A 11 -4.66 -4.69 11.26
CA ALA A 11 -5.42 -5.49 12.22
C ALA A 11 -4.78 -5.54 13.62
N ASP A 12 -3.47 -5.29 13.72
CA ASP A 12 -2.72 -5.19 14.98
C ASP A 12 -2.76 -3.77 15.59
N GLU A 13 -3.69 -2.92 15.14
CA GLU A 13 -3.81 -1.50 15.51
C GLU A 13 -2.62 -0.62 15.12
N SER A 14 -1.67 -1.14 14.33
CA SER A 14 -0.59 -0.34 13.76
C SER A 14 -1.05 0.47 12.54
N TYR A 15 -0.26 1.49 12.19
CA TYR A 15 -0.52 2.33 11.02
C TYR A 15 0.61 2.16 10.00
N TYR A 16 0.24 1.82 8.76
CA TYR A 16 1.16 1.76 7.63
C TYR A 16 1.01 3.02 6.78
N THR A 17 2.11 3.73 6.53
CA THR A 17 2.12 4.91 5.67
C THR A 17 2.80 4.60 4.34
N GLY A 18 2.22 5.04 3.23
CA GLY A 18 2.82 4.92 1.90
C GLY A 18 2.56 6.13 1.02
N SER A 19 3.30 6.21 -0.08
CA SER A 19 3.11 7.25 -1.09
C SER A 19 3.00 6.63 -2.48
N THR A 20 2.17 7.20 -3.35
CA THR A 20 2.03 6.80 -4.75
C THR A 20 1.68 8.02 -5.60
N ASN A 21 2.07 8.00 -6.88
CA ASN A 21 1.58 8.95 -7.88
C ASN A 21 0.29 8.45 -8.58
N ASN A 22 -0.11 7.19 -8.34
CA ASN A 22 -1.30 6.56 -8.92
C ASN A 22 -1.94 5.61 -7.89
N LEU A 23 -3.05 6.05 -7.29
CA LEU A 23 -3.78 5.29 -6.26
C LEU A 23 -4.50 4.06 -6.83
N GLU A 24 -5.12 4.19 -8.00
CA GLU A 24 -5.87 3.09 -8.65
C GLU A 24 -4.95 1.90 -8.95
N LEU A 25 -3.81 2.18 -9.60
CA LEU A 25 -2.80 1.17 -9.89
C LEU A 25 -2.26 0.54 -8.60
N ARG A 26 -2.01 1.35 -7.57
CA ARG A 26 -1.50 0.88 -6.29
C ARG A 26 -2.50 -0.05 -5.59
N PHE A 27 -3.77 0.27 -5.64
CA PHE A 27 -4.85 -0.55 -5.09
C PHE A 27 -4.96 -1.90 -5.81
N GLN A 28 -4.93 -1.90 -7.15
CA GLN A 28 -4.94 -3.13 -7.95
C GLN A 28 -3.71 -4.01 -7.69
N GLN A 29 -2.52 -3.42 -7.57
CA GLN A 29 -1.29 -4.12 -7.19
C GLN A 29 -1.40 -4.80 -5.83
N HIS A 30 -2.02 -4.14 -4.85
CA HIS A 30 -2.29 -4.75 -3.54
C HIS A 30 -3.27 -5.93 -3.66
N GLN A 31 -4.36 -5.80 -4.41
CA GLN A 31 -5.33 -6.88 -4.62
C GLN A 31 -4.73 -8.10 -5.34
N ASN A 32 -3.86 -7.86 -6.31
CA ASN A 32 -3.25 -8.92 -7.13
C ASN A 32 -2.00 -9.55 -6.47
N GLY A 33 -1.54 -9.03 -5.33
CA GLY A 33 -0.26 -9.44 -4.72
C GLY A 33 0.97 -9.06 -5.56
N GLU A 34 0.78 -8.23 -6.58
CA GLU A 34 1.80 -7.78 -7.51
C GLU A 34 2.45 -6.49 -6.99
N GLY A 35 3.31 -6.66 -5.99
CA GLY A 35 4.18 -5.61 -5.49
C GLY A 35 5.64 -6.06 -5.55
N ALA A 36 6.57 -5.10 -5.65
CA ALA A 36 8.02 -5.35 -5.51
C ALA A 36 8.31 -6.26 -4.29
N ASN A 37 9.44 -6.98 -4.28
CA ASN A 37 9.79 -7.97 -3.23
C ASN A 37 9.65 -7.48 -1.77
N HIS A 38 9.59 -6.17 -1.53
CA HIS A 38 9.33 -5.57 -0.22
C HIS A 38 7.84 -5.37 0.13
N THR A 39 6.96 -5.27 -0.86
CA THR A 39 5.49 -5.19 -0.71
C THR A 39 4.81 -6.57 -0.68
N LYS A 40 5.58 -7.65 -0.87
CA LYS A 40 5.20 -9.04 -0.53
C LYS A 40 4.95 -9.27 0.97
N LYS A 41 5.30 -8.29 1.83
CA LYS A 41 5.28 -8.40 3.31
C LYS A 41 4.38 -7.38 4.00
N THR A 42 3.46 -6.74 3.30
CA THR A 42 2.50 -5.82 3.94
C THR A 42 1.08 -6.36 3.78
N SER A 43 0.89 -7.61 4.17
CA SER A 43 -0.42 -8.19 4.48
C SER A 43 -0.53 -8.50 5.98
N ALA A 44 0.16 -7.70 6.81
CA ALA A 44 -0.21 -7.51 8.21
C ALA A 44 -1.19 -6.32 8.36
N CYS A 45 -1.43 -5.57 7.27
CA CYS A 45 -2.55 -4.68 7.07
C CYS A 45 -3.51 -5.25 6.03
#